data_AF-A0A352EY53-F1
#
_entry.id   AF-A0A352EY53-F1
#
_cell.length_a   1.000
_cell.length_b   1.000
_cell.length_c   1.000
_cell.angle_alpha   90.00
_cell.angle_beta   90.00
_cell.angle_gamma   90.00
#
_symmetry.space_group_name_H-M   'P 1'
#
loop_
_entity.id
_entity.type
_entity.pdbx_description
1 polymer ?
#
loop_
_entity_poly.entity_id
_entity_poly.type
_entity_poly.pdbx_seq_one_letter_code
_entity_poly.pdbx_strand_id
1 'polypeptide(L)'
;MSSIANVERKIRRIEGFRVRILHLTGADVRGDREGLPQYPYHRAAENDITVETWKALRFRPSFPGFEVDVIDARRNSVQGNTKLGTVRESYQRK
;
A
#
# COMPACT_ATOMS: atom_id res chain seq x y z
N MET A 1 -10.20 16.71 0.18
CA MET A 1 -10.52 15.46 -0.54
C MET A 1 -9.25 14.65 -0.81
N SER A 2 -8.94 13.67 0.04
CA SER A 2 -7.89 12.66 -0.22
C SER A 2 -8.50 11.51 -1.03
N SER A 3 -8.24 11.47 -2.33
CA SER A 3 -8.64 10.34 -3.18
C SER A 3 -7.72 9.13 -2.94
N ILE A 4 -8.21 7.92 -3.24
CA ILE A 4 -7.41 6.67 -3.24
C ILE A 4 -6.12 6.87 -4.04
N ALA A 5 -6.22 7.48 -5.22
CA ALA A 5 -5.07 7.78 -6.06
C ALA A 5 -4.02 8.67 -5.37
N ASN A 6 -4.43 9.60 -4.50
CA ASN A 6 -3.49 10.43 -3.73
C ASN A 6 -2.78 9.61 -2.65
N VAL A 7 -3.48 8.69 -1.98
CA VAL A 7 -2.89 7.78 -0.99
C VAL A 7 -1.89 6.83 -1.66
N GLU A 8 -2.28 6.19 -2.76
CA GLU A 8 -1.39 5.30 -3.52
C GLU A 8 -0.13 6.03 -4.00
N ARG A 9 -0.27 7.26 -4.50
CA ARG A 9 0.86 8.09 -4.91
C ARG A 9 1.76 8.46 -3.73
N LYS A 10 1.17 8.76 -2.56
CA LYS A 10 1.90 9.07 -1.32
C LYS A 10 2.69 7.85 -0.84
N ILE A 11 2.05 6.69 -0.76
CA ILE A 11 2.70 5.41 -0.41
C ILE A 11 3.85 5.14 -1.38
N ARG A 12 3.63 5.26 -2.69
CA ARG A 12 4.70 5.07 -3.68
C ARG A 12 5.90 5.97 -3.44
N ARG A 13 5.68 7.23 -3.11
CA ARG A 13 6.76 8.20 -2.85
C ARG A 13 7.56 7.84 -1.60
N ILE A 14 6.90 7.35 -0.55
CA ILE A 14 7.55 7.05 0.74
C ILE A 14 8.17 5.65 0.73
N GLU A 15 7.44 4.65 0.24
CA GLU A 15 7.82 3.25 0.30
C GLU A 15 8.66 2.79 -0.91
N GLY A 16 8.64 3.53 -2.02
CA GLY A 16 9.41 3.19 -3.22
C GLY A 16 8.81 2.08 -4.08
N PHE A 17 7.58 1.63 -3.79
CA PHE A 17 6.84 0.66 -4.61
C PHE A 17 5.39 1.08 -4.82
N ARG A 18 4.75 0.59 -5.88
CA ARG A 18 3.34 0.89 -6.15
C ARG A 18 2.45 -0.01 -5.29
N VAL A 19 1.27 0.50 -4.95
CA VAL A 19 0.22 -0.27 -4.30
C VAL A 19 -1.09 -0.09 -5.05
N ARG A 20 -1.99 -1.05 -4.89
CA ARG A 20 -3.37 -0.99 -5.34
C ARG A 20 -4.28 -1.23 -4.14
N ILE A 21 -5.05 -0.23 -3.76
CA ILE A 21 -6.02 -0.37 -2.66
C ILE A 21 -7.27 -1.05 -3.22
N LEU A 22 -7.68 -2.14 -2.57
CA LEU A 22 -8.85 -2.93 -2.92
C LEU A 22 -9.95 -2.66 -1.89
N HIS A 23 -11.17 -2.48 -2.34
CA HIS A 23 -12.34 -2.46 -1.45
C HIS A 23 -12.72 -3.91 -1.11
N LEU A 24 -12.95 -4.19 0.18
CA LEU A 24 -13.37 -5.51 0.67
C LEU A 24 -14.81 -5.90 0.29
N THR A 25 -15.58 -4.99 -0.33
CA THR A 25 -16.98 -5.13 -0.80
C THR A 25 -17.91 -6.05 -0.01
N GLY A 26 -18.86 -5.44 0.70
CA GLY A 26 -20.09 -6.13 1.13
C GLY A 26 -20.98 -5.29 2.06
N ALA A 27 -20.41 -4.36 2.82
CA ALA A 27 -21.21 -3.42 3.61
C ALA A 27 -21.23 -2.06 2.91
N ASP A 28 -22.41 -1.46 2.84
CA ASP A 28 -22.64 -0.08 2.47
C ASP A 28 -21.96 0.82 3.51
N VAL A 29 -20.64 0.97 3.37
CA VAL A 29 -19.91 2.08 3.99
C VAL A 29 -20.16 3.27 3.08
N ARG A 30 -21.44 3.68 3.08
CA ARG A 30 -22.00 4.99 2.78
C ARG A 30 -21.07 5.82 1.88
N GLY A 31 -21.43 5.90 0.60
CA GLY A 31 -20.70 6.63 -0.45
C GLY A 31 -20.48 8.14 -0.19
N ASP A 32 -20.84 8.62 1.01
CA ASP A 32 -20.60 9.94 1.59
C ASP A 32 -19.34 10.01 2.48
N ARG A 33 -18.57 8.92 2.67
CA ARG A 33 -17.29 8.98 3.39
C ARG A 33 -16.17 9.60 2.55
N GLU A 34 -16.31 10.89 2.27
CA GLU A 34 -15.17 11.75 1.94
C GLU A 34 -14.16 11.72 3.10
N GLY A 35 -12.88 11.45 2.81
CA GLY A 35 -11.80 11.55 3.79
C GLY A 35 -11.12 10.23 4.16
N LEU A 36 -10.63 9.47 3.16
CA LEU A 36 -9.62 8.44 3.45
C LEU A 36 -8.47 9.05 4.26
N PRO A 37 -8.07 8.42 5.37
CA PRO A 37 -6.96 8.90 6.17
C PRO A 37 -5.71 9.00 5.29
N GLN A 38 -4.90 10.03 5.52
CA GLN A 38 -3.63 10.10 4.81
C GLN A 38 -2.67 9.07 5.37
N TYR A 39 -1.81 8.52 4.51
CA TYR A 39 -0.70 7.68 4.96
C TYR A 39 0.17 8.47 5.96
N PRO A 40 0.27 8.06 7.24
CA PRO A 40 0.86 8.88 8.31
C PRO A 40 2.38 8.79 8.36
N TYR A 41 2.98 7.81 7.68
CA TYR A 41 4.41 7.58 7.70
C TYR A 41 5.13 8.57 6.78
N HIS A 42 6.33 8.98 7.18
CA HIS A 42 7.20 9.86 6.39
C HIS A 42 8.44 9.15 5.84
N ARG A 43 8.79 7.99 6.41
CA ARG A 43 9.95 7.17 6.03
C ARG A 43 9.50 5.82 5.50
N ALA A 44 10.25 5.27 4.55
CA ALA A 44 10.06 3.92 4.06
C ALA A 44 10.11 2.90 5.21
N ALA A 45 9.43 1.77 5.03
CA ALA A 45 9.61 0.62 5.90
C ALA A 45 10.97 -0.04 5.66
N GLU A 46 11.45 -0.81 6.63
CA GLU A 46 12.72 -1.52 6.49
C GLU A 46 12.71 -2.46 5.28
N ASN A 47 13.88 -2.68 4.66
CA ASN A 47 13.99 -3.58 3.51
C ASN A 47 13.77 -5.05 3.88
N ASP A 48 14.05 -5.41 5.14
CA ASP A 48 14.09 -6.80 5.58
C ASP A 48 12.72 -7.37 5.95
N ILE A 49 11.72 -6.51 6.17
CA ILE A 49 10.35 -6.96 6.42
C ILE A 49 9.67 -7.42 5.13
N THR A 50 8.67 -8.29 5.29
CA THR A 50 7.86 -8.79 4.18
C THR A 50 6.71 -7.85 3.83
N VAL A 51 6.15 -8.04 2.64
CA VAL A 51 4.92 -7.35 2.20
C VAL A 51 3.78 -7.55 3.21
N GLU A 52 3.60 -8.76 3.73
CA GLU A 52 2.53 -9.04 4.70
C GLU A 52 2.77 -8.33 6.03
N THR A 53 4.02 -8.32 6.52
CA THR A 53 4.37 -7.56 7.72
C THR A 53 4.14 -6.06 7.53
N TRP A 54 4.47 -5.53 6.35
CA TRP A 54 4.16 -4.14 6.00
C TRP A 54 2.65 -3.86 6.01
N LYS A 55 1.83 -4.75 5.43
CA LYS A 55 0.37 -4.63 5.47
C LYS A 55 -0.14 -4.62 6.91
N ALA A 56 0.34 -5.52 7.75
CA ALA A 56 -0.09 -5.65 9.13
C ALA A 56 0.33 -4.47 10.02
N LEU A 57 1.55 -3.96 9.87
CA LEU A 57 2.09 -2.90 10.75
C LEU A 57 1.73 -1.49 10.29
N ARG A 58 1.59 -1.26 8.98
CA ARG A 58 1.41 0.09 8.42
C ARG A 58 0.05 0.28 7.76
N PHE A 59 -0.36 -0.64 6.90
CA PHE A 59 -1.56 -0.45 6.08
C PHE A 59 -2.86 -0.70 6.87
N ARG A 60 -3.07 -1.91 7.40
CA ARG A 60 -4.30 -2.31 8.10
C ARG A 60 -4.67 -1.38 9.27
N PRO A 61 -3.73 -0.90 10.11
CA PRO A 61 -4.05 0.05 11.18
C PRO A 61 -4.47 1.42 10.66
N SER A 62 -3.93 1.85 9.50
CA SER A 62 -4.24 3.15 8.89
C SER A 62 -5.52 3.12 8.06
N PHE A 63 -5.85 1.98 7.45
CA PHE A 63 -6.96 1.80 6.52
C PHE A 63 -7.82 0.60 6.92
N PRO A 64 -8.52 0.66 8.06
CA PRO A 64 -9.39 -0.43 8.48
C PRO A 64 -10.52 -0.64 7.46
N GLY A 65 -10.79 -1.90 7.10
CA GLY A 65 -11.81 -2.26 6.11
C GLY A 65 -11.38 -2.12 4.65
N PHE A 66 -10.09 -1.85 4.40
CA PHE A 66 -9.50 -1.88 3.06
C PHE A 66 -8.47 -3.00 2.95
N GLU A 67 -8.36 -3.56 1.75
CA GLU A 67 -7.26 -4.44 1.38
C GLU A 67 -6.26 -3.70 0.50
N VAL A 68 -5.05 -4.24 0.40
CA VAL A 68 -4.01 -3.66 -0.45
C VAL A 68 -3.18 -4.73 -1.11
N ASP A 69 -2.88 -4.51 -2.38
CA ASP A 69 -1.89 -5.26 -3.13
C ASP A 69 -0.63 -4.43 -3.34
N VAL A 70 0.52 -5.03 -3.10
CA VAL A 70 1.82 -4.44 -3.43
C VAL A 70 2.19 -4.85 -4.84
N ILE A 71 2.54 -3.87 -5.67
CA ILE A 71 2.77 -4.05 -7.10
C ILE A 71 4.26 -3.84 -7.41
N ASP A 72 4.87 -4.79 -8.13
CA ASP A 72 6.25 -4.70 -8.60
C ASP A 72 6.41 -3.80 -9.86
N ALA A 73 7.64 -3.59 -10.33
CA ALA A 73 7.91 -2.80 -11.52
C ALA A 73 7.37 -3.40 -12.84
N ARG A 74 7.01 -4.69 -12.82
CA ARG A 74 6.35 -5.42 -13.92
C ARG A 74 4.83 -5.34 -13.86
N ARG A 75 4.27 -4.62 -12.86
CA ARG A 75 2.83 -4.44 -12.60
C ARG A 75 2.14 -5.69 -12.08
N ASN A 76 2.88 -6.65 -11.52
CA ASN A 76 2.35 -7.85 -10.90
C ASN A 76 2.12 -7.64 -9.40
N SER A 77 1.09 -8.29 -8.86
CA SER A 77 0.89 -8.35 -7.40
C SER A 77 1.93 -9.27 -6.77
N VAL A 78 2.53 -8.81 -5.69
CA VAL A 78 3.60 -9.48 -4.98
C VAL A 78 3.02 -10.28 -3.82
N GLN A 79 3.51 -11.51 -3.63
CA GLN A 79 3.10 -12.36 -2.52
C GLN A 79 3.53 -11.78 -1.16
N GLY A 80 2.74 -12.08 -0.13
CA GLY A 80 2.97 -11.57 1.23
C GLY A 80 4.35 -11.89 1.81
N ASN A 81 4.96 -13.02 1.43
CA ASN A 81 6.27 -13.45 1.92
C ASN A 81 7.47 -12.77 1.25
N THR A 82 7.24 -11.97 0.20
CA THR A 82 8.34 -11.25 -0.48
C THR A 82 8.84 -10.10 0.38
N LYS A 83 10.17 -9.94 0.48
CA LYS A 83 10.80 -8.81 1.18
C LYS A 83 10.57 -7.50 0.44
N LEU A 84 10.37 -6.41 1.18
CA LEU A 84 10.21 -5.08 0.59
C LEU A 84 11.46 -4.63 -0.19
N GLY A 85 12.65 -5.03 0.25
CA GLY A 85 13.89 -4.80 -0.47
C GLY A 85 13.84 -5.33 -1.91
N THR A 86 13.35 -6.56 -2.09
CA THR A 86 13.19 -7.19 -3.42
C THR A 86 12.16 -6.45 -4.28
N VAL A 87 11.05 -6.01 -3.68
CA VAL A 87 10.04 -5.21 -4.41
C VAL A 87 10.64 -3.90 -4.90
N ARG A 88 11.38 -3.19 -4.05
CA ARG A 88 12.04 -1.91 -4.40
C ARG A 88 13.13 -2.09 -5.45
N GLU A 89 13.95 -3.14 -5.31
CA GLU A 89 14.98 -3.48 -6.29
C GLU A 89 14.40 -3.70 -7.69
N SER A 90 13.18 -4.26 -7.79
CA SER A 90 12.49 -4.43 -9.08
C SER A 90 12.33 -3.11 -9.85
N TYR A 91 12.22 -1.97 -9.15
CA TYR A 91 12.08 -0.64 -9.74
C TYR A 91 13.40 0.02 -10.14
N GLN A 92 14.54 -0.45 -9.62
CA GLN A 92 15.87 0.08 -9.93
C GLN A 92 16.49 -0.57 -11.18
N ARG A 93 16.07 -1.78 -11.53
CA ARG A 93 16.59 -2.54 -12.69
C ARG A 93 15.94 -2.16 -14.03
N LYS A 94 15.47 -0.92 -14.19
CA LYS A 94 14.89 -0.37 -15.43
C LYS A 94 15.70 0.82 -15.89
#